data_AF-A0A9D8LTT2-F1
#
_entry.id   AF-A0A9D8LTT2-F1
#
_cell.length_a   1.000
_cell.length_b   1.000
_cell.length_c   1.000
_cell.angle_alpha   90.00
_cell.angle_beta   90.00
_cell.angle_gamma   90.00
#
_symmetry.space_group_name_H-M   'P 1'
#
loop_
_entity.id
_entity.type
_entity.pdbx_description
1 polymer ?
#
loop_
_entity_poly.entity_id
_entity_poly.type
_entity_poly.pdbx_seq_one_letter_code
_entity_poly.pdbx_strand_id
1 'polypeptide(L)'
;MTLYRAYCWRGGVIEFGPRIPNGALPIDRGTERSVRGRVEPLARRAYQAGVLLVPGIPEAENDVAALEAYERFKALIDRKRRAPRLPLFAKGA
;
A
#
# COMPACT_ATOMS: atom_id res chain seq x y z
N MET A 1 8.39 16.99 11.80
CA MET A 1 8.06 16.28 10.56
C MET A 1 6.99 15.23 10.87
N THR A 2 5.79 15.38 10.32
CA THR A 2 4.68 14.44 10.58
C THR A 2 4.84 13.22 9.67
N LEU A 3 4.81 12.01 10.25
CA LEU A 3 4.86 10.77 9.49
C LEU A 3 3.55 10.59 8.72
N TYR A 4 3.65 10.44 7.40
CA TYR A 4 2.52 10.07 6.55
C TYR A 4 2.39 8.55 6.50
N ARG A 5 1.16 8.05 6.54
CA ARG A 5 0.86 6.62 6.70
C ARG A 5 -0.12 6.18 5.64
N ALA A 6 0.07 4.97 5.14
CA ALA A 6 -0.93 4.23 4.38
C ALA A 6 -1.52 3.15 5.28
N TYR A 7 -2.83 2.97 5.21
CA TYR A 7 -3.55 1.95 5.96
C TYR A 7 -4.72 1.41 5.14
N CYS A 8 -5.20 0.22 5.49
CA CYS A 8 -6.41 -0.32 4.88
C CYS A 8 -7.48 -0.68 5.89
N TRP A 9 -8.72 -0.56 5.44
CA TRP A 9 -9.91 -1.06 6.11
C TRP A 9 -10.13 -2.54 5.82
N ARG A 10 -11.04 -3.18 6.58
CA ARG A 10 -11.39 -4.60 6.41
C ARG A 10 -11.78 -4.96 4.98
N GLY A 11 -12.51 -4.10 4.29
CA GLY A 11 -12.90 -4.29 2.88
C GLY A 11 -11.76 -4.06 1.87
N GLY A 12 -10.54 -3.84 2.34
CA GLY A 12 -9.35 -3.64 1.51
C GLY A 12 -9.16 -2.22 1.01
N VAL A 13 -10.08 -1.29 1.26
CA VAL A 13 -9.93 0.13 0.90
C VAL A 13 -8.69 0.72 1.55
N ILE A 14 -7.81 1.29 0.73
CA ILE A 14 -6.56 1.92 1.13
C ILE A 14 -6.79 3.43 1.25
N GLU A 15 -6.41 3.97 2.40
CA GLU A 15 -6.43 5.40 2.67
C GLU A 15 -5.07 5.88 3.18
N PHE A 16 -4.90 7.19 3.17
CA PHE A 16 -3.66 7.84 3.55
C PHE A 16 -3.92 8.98 4.53
N GLY A 17 -3.00 9.17 5.47
CA GLY A 17 -3.11 10.28 6.41
C GLY A 17 -1.97 10.36 7.42
N PRO A 18 -2.02 11.37 8.32
CA PRO A 18 -1.00 11.57 9.34
C PRO A 18 -1.08 10.55 10.49
N ARG A 19 -2.21 9.83 10.62
CA ARG A 19 -2.48 8.86 11.68
C ARG A 19 -3.25 7.67 11.10
N ILE A 20 -3.22 6.55 11.81
CA ILE A 20 -4.00 5.36 11.48
C ILE A 20 -5.21 5.36 12.41
N PRO A 21 -6.44 5.40 11.86
CA PRO A 21 -7.66 5.25 12.66
C PRO A 21 -7.72 3.92 13.39
N ASN A 22 -8.48 3.85 14.48
CA ASN A 22 -8.71 2.59 15.18
C ASN A 22 -9.45 1.60 14.23
N GLY A 23 -9.03 0.34 14.23
CA GLY A 23 -9.58 -0.70 13.34
C GLY A 23 -8.99 -0.75 11.94
N ALA A 24 -8.10 0.18 11.56
CA ALA A 24 -7.39 0.12 10.29
C ALA A 24 -6.02 -0.57 10.43
N LEU A 25 -5.61 -1.30 9.39
CA LEU A 25 -4.35 -2.05 9.36
C LEU A 25 -3.22 -1.22 8.72
N PRO A 26 -2.03 -1.13 9.35
CA PRO A 26 -0.90 -0.35 8.82
C PRO A 26 -0.26 -1.01 7.59
N ILE A 27 -0.19 -0.30 6.47
CA ILE A 27 0.52 -0.76 5.27
C ILE A 27 1.95 -0.24 5.24
N ASP A 28 2.14 1.08 5.30
CA ASP A 28 3.45 1.72 5.13
C ASP A 28 3.53 3.09 5.84
N ARG A 29 4.76 3.61 5.99
CA ARG A 29 5.04 4.91 6.61
C ARG A 29 6.20 5.66 5.94
N GLY A 30 6.16 6.98 5.95
CA GLY A 30 7.24 7.83 5.43
C GLY A 30 6.77 9.23 5.08
N THR A 31 7.38 9.85 4.06
CA THR A 31 6.83 11.07 3.44
C THR A 31 5.67 10.70 2.51
N GLU A 32 4.72 11.61 2.31
CA GLU A 32 3.55 11.38 1.44
C GLU A 32 3.95 10.86 0.06
N ARG A 33 4.86 11.57 -0.61
CA ARG A 33 5.37 11.19 -1.94
C ARG A 33 5.99 9.78 -1.95
N SER A 34 6.72 9.41 -0.90
CA SER A 34 7.38 8.10 -0.83
C SER A 34 6.38 6.96 -0.61
N VAL A 35 5.38 7.19 0.24
CA VAL A 35 4.34 6.20 0.58
C VAL A 35 3.44 5.98 -0.62
N ARG A 36 2.89 7.06 -1.21
CA ARG A 36 2.07 6.98 -2.44
C ARG A 36 2.81 6.29 -3.58
N GLY A 37 4.05 6.69 -3.87
CA GLY A 37 4.85 6.08 -4.94
C GLY A 37 5.18 4.59 -4.75
N ARG A 38 5.12 4.08 -3.51
CA ARG A 38 5.25 2.64 -3.25
C ARG A 38 3.92 1.91 -3.35
N VAL A 39 2.88 2.45 -2.72
CA VAL A 39 1.56 1.83 -2.53
C VAL A 39 0.72 1.87 -3.80
N GLU A 40 0.55 3.03 -4.43
CA GLU A 40 -0.38 3.21 -5.56
C GLU A 40 -0.09 2.28 -6.75
N PRO A 41 1.17 2.04 -7.16
CA PRO A 41 1.45 1.15 -8.30
C PRO A 41 1.20 -0.34 -8.02
N LEU A 42 1.11 -0.73 -6.75
CA LEU A 42 0.90 -2.12 -6.35
C LEU A 42 -0.55 -2.38 -5.92
N ALA A 43 -1.33 -1.32 -5.68
CA ALA A 43 -2.72 -1.41 -5.28
C ALA A 43 -3.62 -1.81 -6.46
N ARG A 44 -4.73 -2.49 -6.15
CA ARG A 44 -5.81 -2.75 -7.11
C ARG A 44 -6.66 -1.50 -7.25
N ARG A 45 -7.03 -1.12 -8.47
CA ARG A 45 -8.00 -0.05 -8.69
C ARG A 45 -9.42 -0.60 -8.54
N ALA A 46 -10.25 0.08 -7.76
CA ALA A 46 -11.67 -0.25 -7.72
C ALA A 46 -12.38 0.26 -8.99
N TYR A 47 -13.65 -0.11 -9.13
CA TYR A 47 -14.52 0.43 -10.19
C TYR A 47 -14.72 1.95 -10.03
N GLN A 48 -14.88 2.41 -8.79
CA GLN A 48 -14.99 3.83 -8.48
C GLN A 48 -13.63 4.52 -8.69
N ALA A 49 -13.64 5.60 -9.47
CA ALA A 49 -12.44 6.36 -9.76
C ALA A 49 -11.78 6.88 -8.48
N GLY A 50 -10.46 6.69 -8.37
CA GLY A 50 -9.67 7.16 -7.23
C GLY A 50 -9.67 6.25 -6.00
N VAL A 51 -10.47 5.18 -5.97
CA VAL A 51 -10.46 4.21 -4.87
C VAL A 51 -9.40 3.13 -5.13
N LEU A 52 -8.53 2.95 -4.13
CA LEU A 52 -7.48 1.94 -4.13
C LEU A 52 -7.83 0.83 -3.15
N LEU A 53 -7.59 -0.40 -3.56
CA LEU A 53 -7.84 -1.60 -2.77
C LEU A 53 -6.55 -2.40 -2.60
N VAL A 54 -6.42 -3.08 -1.47
CA VAL A 54 -5.43 -4.13 -1.30
C VAL A 54 -5.79 -5.28 -2.25
N PRO A 55 -4.90 -5.67 -3.16
CA PRO A 55 -5.16 -6.79 -4.07
C PRO A 55 -5.43 -8.08 -3.31
N GLY A 56 -6.49 -8.81 -3.67
CA GLY A 56 -6.84 -10.10 -3.07
C GLY A 56 -7.78 -10.02 -1.87
N ILE A 57 -7.93 -8.85 -1.22
CA ILE A 57 -8.95 -8.66 -0.18
C ILE A 57 -10.38 -8.64 -0.75
N PRO A 58 -10.70 -7.83 -1.79
CA PRO A 58 -12.07 -7.79 -2.29
C PRO A 58 -12.53 -9.11 -2.93
N GLU A 59 -11.59 -9.99 -3.27
CA GLU A 59 -11.84 -11.34 -3.79
C GLU A 59 -11.77 -12.44 -2.71
N ALA A 60 -11.46 -12.10 -1.46
CA ALA A 60 -11.28 -13.09 -0.40
C ALA A 60 -12.62 -13.69 0.04
N GLU A 61 -12.67 -15.01 0.14
CA GLU A 61 -13.88 -15.75 0.55
C GLU A 61 -14.12 -15.68 2.06
N ASN A 62 -13.07 -15.39 2.85
CA ASN A 62 -13.14 -15.31 4.31
C ASN A 62 -12.03 -14.40 4.87
N ASP A 63 -12.13 -14.09 6.16
CA ASP A 63 -11.18 -13.17 6.83
C ASP A 63 -9.73 -13.70 6.85
N VAL A 64 -9.52 -15.02 6.83
CA VAL A 64 -8.19 -15.62 6.77
C VAL A 64 -7.54 -15.34 5.42
N ALA A 65 -8.25 -15.60 4.32
CA ALA A 65 -7.77 -15.31 2.97
C ALA A 65 -7.50 -13.80 2.77
N ALA A 66 -8.34 -12.94 3.37
CA ALA A 66 -8.14 -11.49 3.35
C ALA A 66 -6.87 -11.08 4.11
N LEU A 67 -6.62 -11.68 5.28
CA LEU A 67 -5.40 -11.43 6.05
C LEU A 67 -4.15 -11.86 5.28
N GLU A 68 -4.15 -13.03 4.65
CA GLU A 68 -3.03 -13.46 3.83
C GLU A 68 -2.79 -12.52 2.63
N ALA A 69 -3.85 -12.04 1.98
CA ALA A 69 -3.75 -11.07 0.89
C ALA A 69 -3.10 -9.76 1.37
N TYR A 70 -3.51 -9.28 2.54
CA TYR A 70 -2.89 -8.14 3.20
C TYR A 70 -1.40 -8.37 3.50
N GLU A 71 -1.03 -9.51 4.06
CA GLU A 71 0.37 -9.83 4.38
C GLU A 71 1.24 -9.90 3.14
N ARG A 72 0.74 -10.55 2.07
CA ARG A 72 1.42 -10.58 0.76
C ARG A 72 1.63 -9.18 0.21
N PHE A 73 0.61 -8.34 0.27
CA PHE A 73 0.71 -6.94 -0.17
C PHE A 73 1.76 -6.16 0.64
N LYS A 74 1.73 -6.31 1.96
CA LYS A 74 2.69 -5.66 2.86
C LYS A 74 4.13 -6.11 2.58
N ALA A 75 4.36 -7.40 2.34
CA ALA A 75 5.67 -7.93 1.97
C ALA A 75 6.22 -7.30 0.68
N LEU A 76 5.37 -7.09 -0.34
CA LEU A 76 5.76 -6.42 -1.58
C LEU A 76 6.16 -4.96 -1.35
N ILE A 77 5.40 -4.24 -0.53
CA ILE A 77 5.69 -2.85 -0.17
C ILE A 77 7.02 -2.76 0.58
N ASP A 78 7.23 -3.65 1.54
CA ASP A 78 8.46 -3.73 2.32
C ASP A 78 9.67 -4.04 1.44
N ARG A 79 9.52 -4.95 0.47
CA ARG A 79 10.57 -5.22 -0.53
C ARG A 79 10.89 -3.97 -1.33
N LYS A 80 9.88 -3.23 -1.82
CA LYS A 80 10.07 -1.99 -2.59
C LYS A 80 10.65 -0.86 -1.75
N ARG A 81 10.39 -0.85 -0.45
CA ARG A 81 10.95 0.12 0.51
C ARG A 81 12.42 -0.14 0.82
N ARG A 82 12.84 -1.40 0.87
CA ARG A 82 14.23 -1.81 1.09
C ARG A 82 15.08 -1.77 -0.18
N ALA A 83 14.47 -1.91 -1.35
CA ALA A 83 15.18 -1.84 -2.61
C ALA A 83 15.89 -0.47 -2.73
N PRO A 84 17.20 -0.45 -3.02
CA PRO A 84 17.88 0.80 -3.33
C PRO A 84 17.16 1.47 -4.51
N ARG A 85 17.01 2.79 -4.47
CA ARG A 85 16.52 3.54 -5.62
C ARG A 85 17.59 3.46 -6.69
N LEU A 86 17.57 2.40 -7.49
CA LEU A 86 18.44 2.30 -8.65
C LEU A 86 18.09 3.49 -9.54
N PRO A 87 19.04 4.36 -9.91
CA PRO A 87 18.75 5.43 -10.85
C PRO A 87 18.29 4.77 -12.15
N LEU A 88 16.99 4.93 -12.47
CA LEU A 88 16.34 4.29 -13.61
C LEU A 88 16.90 4.79 -14.96
N PHE A 89 17.74 5.82 -14.93
CA PHE A 89 18.50 6.32 -16.06
C PHE A 89 19.88 6.75 -15.59
N ALA A 90 20.84 5.81 -15.51
CA ALA A 90 22.19 6.14 -15.91
C ALA A 90 22.13 6.39 -17.43
N LYS A 91 21.77 7.62 -17.82
CA LYS A 91 21.80 8.05 -19.22
C LYS A 91 23.26 8.02 -19.66
N GLY A 92 23.57 7.04 -20.52
CA GLY A 92 24.32 7.19 -21.78
C GLY A 92 25.73 7.78 -21.79
N ALA A 93 26.59 7.01 -22.46
CA ALA A 93 27.84 7.36 -23.17
C ALA A 93 29.07 7.68 -22.32
#